data_AF-A0A520VU74-F1
#
_entry.id   AF-A0A520VU74-F1
#
_cell.length_a   1.000
_cell.length_b   1.000
_cell.length_c   1.000
_cell.angle_alpha   90.00
_cell.angle_beta   90.00
_cell.angle_gamma   90.00
#
_symmetry.space_group_name_H-M   'P 1'
#
loop_
_entity.id
_entity.type
_entity.pdbx_description
1 polymer ?
#
loop_
_entity_poly.entity_id
_entity_poly.type
_entity_poly.pdbx_seq_one_letter_code
_entity_poly.pdbx_strand_id
1 'polypeptide(L)'
;MDDKELYGVFSKEKIDELKIKIDNILEEKNMSEDETFSVMKKVHEFVCVHKISNEFREKMRFDELIEKHKSLFDKISSYGRD
;
A
#
# COMPACT_ATOMS: atom_id res chain seq x y z
N MET A 1 -13.70 20.04 -10.10
CA MET A 1 -13.50 18.68 -9.54
C MET A 1 -12.69 18.87 -8.30
N ASP A 2 -13.37 18.88 -7.16
CA ASP A 2 -12.80 19.18 -5.86
C ASP A 2 -11.95 17.98 -5.42
N ASP A 3 -10.63 18.18 -5.35
CA ASP A 3 -9.68 17.23 -4.78
C ASP A 3 -10.17 16.68 -3.41
N LYS A 4 -10.98 17.44 -2.67
CA LYS A 4 -11.60 17.02 -1.40
C LYS A 4 -12.34 15.68 -1.45
N GLU A 5 -12.95 15.32 -2.58
CA GLU A 5 -13.74 14.08 -2.67
C GLU A 5 -12.86 12.82 -2.75
N LEU A 6 -11.65 12.95 -3.31
CA LEU A 6 -10.68 11.84 -3.37
C LEU A 6 -9.90 11.67 -2.07
N TYR A 7 -9.56 12.76 -1.38
CA TYR A 7 -8.72 12.72 -0.18
C TYR A 7 -9.53 12.52 1.12
N GLY A 8 -10.85 12.76 1.11
CA GLY A 8 -11.75 12.50 2.23
C GLY A 8 -11.27 13.10 3.56
N VAL A 9 -10.91 12.22 4.51
CA VAL A 9 -10.47 12.53 5.89
C VAL A 9 -8.96 12.84 5.99
N PHE A 10 -8.17 12.55 4.96
CA PHE A 10 -6.72 12.69 5.00
C PHE A 10 -6.24 13.89 4.20
N SER A 11 -5.23 14.58 4.73
CA SER A 11 -4.54 15.63 3.98
C SER A 11 -3.87 15.03 2.75
N LYS A 12 -3.96 15.73 1.61
CA LYS A 12 -3.27 15.39 0.36
C LYS A 12 -1.82 14.99 0.57
N GLU A 13 -1.12 15.68 1.47
CA GLU A 13 0.27 15.40 1.84
C GLU A 13 0.50 13.97 2.37
N LYS A 14 -0.38 13.45 3.24
CA LYS A 14 -0.27 12.08 3.75
C LYS A 14 -0.52 11.04 2.67
N ILE A 15 -1.42 11.36 1.75
CA ILE A 15 -1.77 10.50 0.63
C ILE A 15 -0.64 10.48 -0.39
N ASP A 16 -0.01 11.62 -0.67
CA ASP A 16 1.17 11.72 -1.53
C ASP A 16 2.37 10.95 -0.93
N GLU A 17 2.62 11.11 0.37
CA GLU A 17 3.65 10.33 1.08
C GLU A 17 3.38 8.82 1.00
N LEU A 18 2.14 8.39 1.21
CA LEU A 18 1.76 6.99 1.10
C LEU A 18 1.99 6.48 -0.33
N LYS A 19 1.62 7.27 -1.34
CA LYS A 19 1.84 6.92 -2.75
C LYS A 19 3.32 6.75 -3.06
N ILE A 20 4.17 7.68 -2.62
CA ILE A 20 5.64 7.58 -2.79
C ILE A 20 6.18 6.31 -2.15
N LYS A 21 5.69 5.95 -0.95
CA LYS A 21 6.10 4.72 -0.26
C LYS A 21 5.66 3.47 -1.02
N ILE A 22 4.43 3.44 -1.52
CA ILE A 22 3.92 2.34 -2.34
C ILE A 22 4.75 2.19 -3.60
N ASP A 23 5.02 3.30 -4.30
CA ASP A 23 5.82 3.28 -5.52
C ASP A 23 7.23 2.76 -5.25
N ASN A 24 7.88 3.21 -4.17
CA ASN A 24 9.18 2.70 -3.75
C ASN A 24 9.16 1.18 -3.43
N ILE A 25 8.08 0.64 -2.85
CA ILE A 25 7.92 -0.82 -2.63
C ILE A 25 7.74 -1.55 -3.96
N LEU A 26 6.88 -1.02 -4.84
CA LEU A 26 6.62 -1.59 -6.16
C LEU A 26 7.87 -1.56 -7.06
N GLU A 27 8.71 -0.53 -6.93
CA GLU A 27 10.00 -0.41 -7.60
C GLU A 27 11.13 -1.19 -6.92
N GLU A 28 10.89 -1.86 -5.78
CA GLU A 28 11.93 -2.58 -5.02
C GLU A 28 13.12 -1.68 -4.63
N LYS A 29 12.86 -0.38 -4.43
CA LYS A 29 13.87 0.58 -3.99
C LYS A 29 14.22 0.35 -2.52
N ASN A 30 15.19 -0.53 -2.26
CA ASN A 30 15.90 -0.71 -0.99
C ASN A 30 15.04 -0.48 0.27
N MET A 31 13.80 -0.97 0.27
CA MET A 31 12.95 -0.95 1.45
C MET A 31 13.20 -2.24 2.22
N SER A 32 13.38 -2.10 3.53
CA SER A 32 13.39 -3.27 4.41
C SER A 32 12.01 -3.92 4.43
N GLU A 33 11.98 -5.22 4.70
CA GLU A 33 10.73 -5.99 4.85
C GLU A 33 9.82 -5.37 5.92
N ASP A 34 10.39 -4.85 7.01
CA ASP A 34 9.67 -4.21 8.11
C ASP A 34 8.94 -2.92 7.68
N GLU A 35 9.63 -2.06 6.91
CA GLU A 35 9.04 -0.84 6.31
C GLU A 35 7.92 -1.19 5.33
N THR A 36 8.15 -2.21 4.49
CA THR A 36 7.16 -2.72 3.54
C THR A 36 5.90 -3.20 4.27
N PHE A 37 6.07 -3.98 5.34
CA PHE A 37 4.98 -4.50 6.15
C PHE A 37 4.22 -3.37 6.87
N SER A 38 4.92 -2.37 7.39
CA SER A 38 4.35 -1.18 8.04
C SER A 38 3.48 -0.37 7.07
N VAL A 39 3.96 -0.12 5.85
CA VAL A 39 3.21 0.57 4.80
C VAL A 39 1.99 -0.26 4.38
N MET A 40 2.14 -1.56 4.18
CA MET A 40 1.03 -2.45 3.82
C MET A 40 -0.04 -2.54 4.91
N LYS A 41 0.36 -2.56 6.19
CA LYS A 41 -0.58 -2.50 7.30
C LYS A 41 -1.37 -1.20 7.29
N LYS A 42 -0.70 -0.06 7.04
CA LYS A 42 -1.37 1.24 6.86
C LYS A 42 -2.32 1.23 5.69
N VAL A 43 -1.93 0.68 4.54
CA VAL A 43 -2.80 0.54 3.36
C VAL A 43 -4.01 -0.32 3.67
N HIS A 44 -3.82 -1.48 4.29
CA HIS A 44 -4.91 -2.39 4.64
C HIS A 44 -5.89 -1.74 5.63
N GLU A 45 -5.37 -1.07 6.66
CA GLU A 45 -6.17 -0.28 7.59
C GLU A 45 -6.94 0.81 6.84
N PHE A 46 -6.29 1.52 5.91
CA PHE A 46 -6.93 2.50 5.05
C PHE A 46 -8.10 1.91 4.25
N VAL A 47 -7.85 0.84 3.50
CA VAL A 47 -8.85 0.22 2.61
C VAL A 47 -10.03 -0.32 3.41
N CYS A 48 -9.74 -0.97 4.55
CA CYS A 48 -10.74 -1.67 5.35
C CYS A 48 -11.53 -0.74 6.28
N VAL A 49 -10.87 0.24 6.91
CA VAL A 49 -11.49 1.17 7.88
C VAL A 49 -12.19 2.33 7.19
N HIS A 50 -11.59 2.91 6.16
CA HIS A 50 -12.12 4.14 5.54
C HIS A 50 -13.11 3.90 4.39
N LYS A 51 -13.49 2.64 4.09
CA LYS A 51 -14.36 2.28 2.96
C LYS A 51 -14.01 3.07 1.70
N ILE A 52 -12.71 3.11 1.38
CA ILE A 52 -12.23 3.98 0.32
C ILE A 52 -12.88 3.56 -1.00
N SER A 53 -13.27 4.56 -1.79
CA SER A 53 -13.91 4.31 -3.08
C SER A 53 -12.98 3.50 -3.97
N ASN A 54 -13.55 2.63 -4.81
CA ASN A 54 -12.78 1.74 -5.70
C ASN A 54 -11.82 2.54 -6.60
N GLU A 55 -12.19 3.76 -6.99
CA GLU A 55 -11.31 4.66 -7.75
C GLU A 55 -10.00 4.97 -7.02
N PHE A 56 -10.05 5.18 -5.70
CA PHE A 56 -8.86 5.48 -4.92
C PHE A 56 -7.95 4.26 -4.79
N ARG A 57 -8.55 3.07 -4.62
CA ARG A 57 -7.84 1.79 -4.60
C ARG A 57 -7.07 1.56 -5.91
N GLU A 58 -7.70 1.87 -7.04
CA GLU A 58 -7.10 1.75 -8.36
C GLU A 58 -6.00 2.79 -8.60
N LYS A 59 -6.24 4.06 -8.27
CA LYS A 59 -5.24 5.15 -8.35
C LYS A 59 -3.99 4.89 -7.52
N MET A 60 -4.15 4.23 -6.37
CA MET A 60 -3.05 3.88 -5.48
C MET A 60 -2.36 2.58 -5.82
N ARG A 61 -2.86 1.83 -6.82
CA ARG A 61 -2.31 0.52 -7.22
C ARG A 61 -2.23 -0.45 -6.03
N PHE A 62 -3.23 -0.40 -5.14
CA PHE A 62 -3.26 -1.27 -3.96
C PHE A 62 -3.30 -2.74 -4.34
N ASP A 63 -3.94 -3.11 -5.45
CA ASP A 63 -3.93 -4.48 -5.95
C ASP A 63 -2.51 -4.97 -6.27
N GLU A 64 -1.70 -4.17 -6.97
CA GLU A 64 -0.30 -4.52 -7.25
C GLU A 64 0.53 -4.62 -5.97
N LEU A 65 0.30 -3.72 -5.00
CA LEU A 65 0.98 -3.78 -3.72
C LEU A 65 0.62 -5.06 -2.94
N ILE A 66 -0.66 -5.43 -2.91
CA ILE A 66 -1.16 -6.65 -2.25
C ILE A 66 -0.61 -7.90 -2.94
N GLU A 67 -0.57 -7.91 -4.27
CA GLU A 67 -0.02 -9.03 -5.04
C GLU A 67 1.49 -9.20 -4.78
N LYS A 68 2.23 -8.09 -4.77
CA LYS A 68 3.66 -8.09 -4.42
C LYS A 68 3.89 -8.55 -2.98
N HIS A 69 3.02 -8.16 -2.04
CA HIS A 69 3.04 -8.69 -0.66
C HIS A 69 2.84 -10.20 -0.62
N LYS A 70 1.82 -10.71 -1.33
CA LYS A 70 1.57 -12.16 -1.40
C LYS A 70 2.79 -12.90 -1.93
N SER A 71 3.44 -12.37 -2.97
CA SER A 71 4.65 -12.96 -3.54
C SER A 71 5.83 -12.95 -2.55
N LEU A 72 6.04 -11.85 -1.82
CA LEU A 72 7.06 -11.77 -0.75
C LEU A 72 6.76 -12.74 0.40
N PHE A 73 5.50 -12.80 0.84
CA PHE A 73 5.06 -13.66 1.92
C PHE A 73 5.15 -15.15 1.53
N ASP A 74 4.82 -15.50 0.29
CA ASP A 74 4.96 -16.85 -0.24
C ASP A 74 6.44 -17.28 -0.30
N LYS A 75 7.33 -16.38 -0.74
CA LYS A 75 8.79 -16.58 -0.66
C LYS A 75 9.27 -16.85 0.78
N ILE A 76 8.86 -16.03 1.74
CA ILE A 76 9.25 -16.18 3.14
C ILE A 76 8.68 -17.47 3.73
N SER A 77 7.42 -17.80 3.41
CA SER A 77 6.77 -19.04 3.83
C SER A 77 7.43 -20.29 3.24
N SER A 78 8.04 -20.19 2.06
CA SER A 78 8.80 -21.28 1.46
C SER A 78 10.18 -21.50 2.12
N TYR A 79 10.72 -20.47 2.78
CA TYR A 79 12.02 -20.52 3.47
C TYR A 79 11.96 -21.10 4.89
N GLY A 80 10.79 -21.15 5.52
CA GLY A 80 10.60 -21.72 6.87
C GLY A 80 10.34 -23.23 6.90
N ARG A 81 10.51 -23.93 5.76
CA ARG A 81 10.18 -25.35 5.60
C ARG A 81 11.33 -26.11 4.96
N ASP A 82 12.53 -25.98 5.51
CA ASP A 82 13.65 -26.93 5.33
C ASP A 82 14.21 -27.32 6.70
#